data_AF-T0Y8G1-F1
#
_entry.id   AF-T0Y8G1-F1
#
_cell.length_a   1.000
_cell.length_b   1.000
_cell.length_c   1.000
_cell.angle_alpha   90.00
_cell.angle_beta   90.00
_cell.angle_gamma   90.00
#
_symmetry.space_group_name_H-M   'P 1'
#
loop_
_entity.id
_entity.type
_entity.pdbx_description
1 polymer ?
#
loop_
_entity_poly.entity_id
_entity_poly.type
_entity_poly.pdbx_seq_one_letter_code
_entity_poly.pdbx_strand_id
1 'polypeptide(L)' 'MKTVLVTPGDLHGKVTAPGSKSYTQRALLISAFSSTPLILRNVAFCEDDMVSAEIARKCGIKV' A
#
# COMPACT_ATOMS: atom_id res chain seq x y z
N MET A 1 -9.78 -14.30 -11.53
CA MET A 1 -10.82 -13.68 -10.70
C MET A 1 -11.37 -14.75 -9.76
N LYS A 2 -11.30 -14.53 -8.44
CA LYS A 2 -11.80 -15.50 -7.44
C LYS A 2 -13.14 -15.02 -6.94
N THR A 3 -14.17 -15.85 -7.05
CA THR A 3 -15.51 -15.55 -6.53
C THR A 3 -15.61 -16.06 -5.10
N VAL A 4 -16.24 -15.29 -4.23
CA VAL A 4 -16.52 -15.68 -2.83
C VAL A 4 -18.03 -15.61 -2.65
N LEU A 5 -18.63 -16.72 -2.20
CA LEU A 5 -20.04 -16.73 -1.78
C LEU A 5 -20.14 -16.08 -0.40
N VAL A 6 -21.00 -15.07 -0.26
CA VAL A 6 -21.26 -14.39 1.02
C VAL A 6 -22.73 -14.57 1.37
N THR A 7 -23.00 -15.10 2.56
CA THR A 7 -24.35 -15.24 3.10
C THR A 7 -24.71 -13.99 3.92
N PRO A 8 -25.92 -13.41 3.80
CA PRO A 8 -26.35 -12.27 4.59
C PRO A 8 -26.41 -12.57 6.09
N GLY A 9 -26.12 -11.58 6.93
CA GLY A 9 -26.21 -11.66 8.39
C GLY A 9 -25.68 -10.41 9.08
N ASP A 10 -25.79 -10.36 10.40
CA ASP A 10 -25.26 -9.26 11.22
C ASP A 10 -23.78 -9.46 11.53
N LEU A 11 -22.98 -8.41 11.36
CA LEU A 11 -21.54 -8.44 11.64
C LEU A 11 -21.25 -7.69 12.95
N HIS A 12 -20.56 -8.35 13.88
CA HIS A 12 -20.06 -7.73 15.10
C HIS A 12 -18.61 -8.17 15.35
N GLY A 13 -17.79 -7.25 15.86
CA GLY A 13 -16.38 -7.54 16.15
C GLY A 13 -15.49 -6.32 16.03
N LYS A 14 -14.18 -6.54 16.22
CA LYS A 14 -13.15 -5.52 16.04
C LYS A 14 -12.18 -6.00 14.96
N VAL A 15 -11.88 -5.13 14.00
CA VAL A 15 -10.89 -5.39 12.97
C VAL A 15 -9.83 -4.29 13.00
N THR A 16 -8.64 -4.62 12.54
CA THR A 16 -7.60 -3.61 12.29
C THR A 16 -7.60 -3.33 10.80
N ALA A 17 -7.94 -2.09 10.43
CA ALA A 17 -7.86 -1.67 9.04
C ALA A 17 -6.40 -1.66 8.58
N PRO A 18 -6.11 -2.08 7.33
CA PRO A 18 -4.78 -1.97 6.76
C PRO A 18 -4.38 -0.49 6.57
N GLY A 19 -3.11 -0.28 6.22
CA GLY A 19 -2.60 1.01 5.77
C GLY A 19 -3.41 1.62 4.62
N SER A 20 -3.40 2.94 4.51
CA SER A 20 -4.05 3.61 3.39
C SER A 20 -3.18 3.55 2.13
N LYS A 21 -3.69 2.88 1.10
CA LYS A 21 -3.10 2.79 -0.24
C LYS A 21 -2.68 4.16 -0.81
N SER A 22 -3.59 5.13 -0.78
CA SER A 22 -3.30 6.47 -1.32
C SER A 22 -2.22 7.21 -0.53
N TYR A 23 -2.12 6.98 0.79
CA TYR A 23 -1.02 7.54 1.59
C TYR A 23 0.31 6.85 1.27
N THR A 24 0.34 5.52 1.16
CA THR A 24 1.55 4.78 0.75
C THR A 24 2.08 5.32 -0.57
N GLN A 25 1.23 5.44 -1.59
CA GLN A 25 1.63 5.88 -2.93
C GLN A 25 2.21 7.31 -2.91
N ARG A 26 1.57 8.25 -2.20
CA ARG A 26 2.08 9.62 -2.09
C ARG A 26 3.38 9.67 -1.29
N ALA A 27 3.47 8.91 -0.21
CA ALA A 27 4.67 8.89 0.62
C ALA A 27 5.85 8.26 -0.13
N LEU A 28 5.61 7.24 -0.95
CA LEU A 28 6.59 6.68 -1.87
C LEU A 28 7.04 7.72 -2.92
N LEU A 29 6.10 8.46 -3.52
CA LEU A 29 6.44 9.55 -4.44
C LEU A 29 7.31 10.62 -3.77
N ILE A 30 6.93 11.08 -2.57
CA ILE A 30 7.72 12.05 -1.80
C ILE A 30 9.11 11.48 -1.51
N SER A 31 9.21 10.19 -1.20
CA SER A 31 10.50 9.56 -0.92
C SER A 31 11.46 9.58 -2.10
N ALA A 32 10.96 9.56 -3.34
CA ALA A 32 11.77 9.67 -4.54
C ALA A 32 12.50 11.01 -4.68
N PHE A 33 12.01 12.07 -4.03
CA PHE A 33 12.62 13.41 -4.04
C PHE A 33 13.45 13.70 -2.78
N SER A 34 13.51 12.77 -1.83
CA SER A 34 14.29 12.93 -0.61
C SER A 34 15.75 12.60 -0.86
N SER A 35 16.66 13.45 -0.36
CA SER A 35 18.11 13.16 -0.31
C SER A 35 18.49 12.19 0.81
N THR A 36 17.55 11.87 1.71
CA THR A 36 17.76 10.99 2.88
C THR A 36 16.89 9.74 2.77
N PRO A 37 17.38 8.55 3.17
CA PRO A 37 16.56 7.34 3.24
C PRO A 37 15.33 7.50 4.15
N LEU A 38 14.19 6.96 3.72
CA LEU A 38 12.92 7.04 4.44
C LEU A 38 12.40 5.64 4.78
N ILE A 39 11.74 5.52 5.94
CA ILE A 39 11.09 4.28 6.38
C ILE A 39 9.57 4.51 6.40
N LEU A 40 8.87 3.86 5.46
CA LEU A 40 7.41 3.86 5.39
C LEU A 40 6.87 2.76 6.31
N ARG A 41 6.02 3.12 7.27
CA ARG A 41 5.40 2.20 8.23
C ARG A 41 3.91 2.04 7.94
N ASN A 42 3.33 0.90 8.35
CA ASN A 42 1.93 0.58 8.13
C ASN A 42 1.52 0.65 6.64
N VAL A 43 2.38 0.14 5.76
CA VAL A 43 2.06 -0.03 4.34
C VAL A 43 1.12 -1.24 4.20
N ALA A 44 0.10 -1.14 3.35
CA ALA A 44 -0.88 -2.22 3.15
C ALA A 44 -0.31 -3.40 2.35
N PHE A 45 0.77 -3.17 1.58
CA PHE A 45 1.42 -4.14 0.70
C PHE A 45 0.43 -4.76 -0.30
N CYS A 46 -0.50 -3.94 -0.79
CA CYS A 46 -1.42 -4.37 -1.85
C CYS A 46 -0.72 -4.34 -3.22
N GLU A 47 -1.35 -4.93 -4.24
CA GLU A 47 -0.80 -5.00 -5.60
C GLU A 47 -0.43 -3.60 -6.14
N ASP A 48 -1.29 -2.62 -5.95
CA ASP A 48 -1.06 -1.22 -6.31
C ASP A 48 0.18 -0.61 -5.64
N ASP A 49 0.47 -0.98 -4.38
CA ASP A 49 1.66 -0.51 -3.66
C ASP A 49 2.92 -1.13 -4.28
N MET A 50 2.86 -2.42 -4.64
CA MET A 50 3.96 -3.13 -5.28
C MET A 50 4.25 -2.59 -6.69
N VAL A 51 3.21 -2.29 -7.47
CA VAL A 51 3.35 -1.66 -8.79
C VAL A 51 3.97 -0.27 -8.65
N SER A 52 3.54 0.51 -7.65
CA SER A 52 4.10 1.84 -7.40
C SER A 52 5.59 1.78 -7.02
N ALA A 53 5.98 0.82 -6.18
CA ALA A 53 7.38 0.56 -5.82
C ALA A 53 8.21 0.16 -7.05
N GLU A 54 7.66 -0.68 -7.93
CA GLU A 54 8.34 -1.09 -9.16
C GLU A 54 8.52 0.07 -10.15
N ILE A 55 7.52 0.94 -10.29
CA ILE A 55 7.65 2.17 -11.08
C ILE A 55 8.77 3.04 -10.53
N ALA A 56 8.81 3.25 -9.21
CA ALA A 56 9.88 4.03 -8.58
C ALA A 56 11.27 3.42 -8.84
N ARG A 57 11.42 2.09 -8.75
CA ARG A 57 12.67 1.39 -9.11
C ARG A 57 13.06 1.61 -10.56
N LYS A 58 12.11 1.52 -11.50
CA LYS A 58 12.36 1.79 -12.93
C LYS A 58 12.75 3.23 -13.21
N CYS A 59 12.34 4.17 -12.35
CA CYS A 59 12.77 5.57 -12.39
C CYS A 59 14.13 5.81 -11.69
N GLY A 60 14.83 4.76 -11.24
CA GLY A 60 16.14 4.86 -10.61
C GLY A 60 16.11 5.11 -9.10
N ILE A 61 14.94 5.06 -8.46
CA ILE A 61 14.80 5.21 -7.02
C ILE A 61 15.06 3.87 -6.32
N LYS A 62 15.88 3.89 -5.26
CA LYS A 62 16.12 2.70 -4.44
C LYS A 62 15.00 2.52 -3.41
N VAL A 63 14.11 1.56 -3.68
CA VAL A 63 12.94 1.20 -2.84
C VAL A 63 13.08 -0.20 -2.25
#